data_AF-A0A0Q2M6H5-F1
#
_entry.id   AF-A0A0Q2M6H5-F1
#
_cell.length_a   1.000
_cell.length_b   1.000
_cell.length_c   1.000
_cell.angle_alpha   90.00
_cell.angle_beta   90.00
_cell.angle_gamma   90.00
#
_symmetry.space_group_name_H-M   'P 1'
#
loop_
_entity.id
_entity.type
_entity.pdbx_description
1 polymer ?
#
loop_
_entity_poly.entity_id
_entity_poly.type
_entity_poly.pdbx_seq_one_letter_code
_entity_poly.pdbx_strand_id
1 'polypeptide(L)'
;MTVTLSNHLAVDSAYEALRRDVFRGLQKTPKELPPKWFYDSVGSRLFDRITRLPEYYPARAETQILSARSAEVAGASAADSLVELGSGTSTKTRLLLDALRDAGTLRRYVPFDVDASTLSASVAKIRHDYPNIEIHAVCGDFEKYLSEIPVKGRRLFVFLGSTIGNLAPEPRAEFLAALAAAMRSGDSLLLGTDLVKDPGRLVRAYDDAAGVTARFNRNVLAVINRELDANFDLSGYAHVARWNVRAERMEMWLRAVGPQRVHVGALDLTVEFTAGEEMLTEVACKFRSEAVVAELAAVGLERTRWWTDDAGDFGLALAVR
;
A
#
# COMPACT_ATOMS: atom_id res chain seq x y z
N MET A 1 1.36 -15.81 -26.10
CA MET A 1 1.23 -15.02 -24.86
C MET A 1 2.02 -15.69 -23.77
N THR A 2 2.70 -14.89 -22.95
CA THR A 2 3.70 -15.36 -21.98
C THR A 2 3.35 -14.82 -20.60
N VAL A 3 3.50 -15.67 -19.59
CA VAL A 3 3.55 -15.26 -18.18
C VAL A 3 5.00 -15.39 -17.76
N THR A 4 5.57 -14.29 -17.29
CA THR A 4 6.91 -14.24 -16.72
C THR A 4 6.81 -13.71 -15.30
N LEU A 5 7.58 -14.30 -14.37
CA LEU A 5 7.75 -13.79 -13.02
C LEU A 5 9.24 -13.51 -12.81
N SER A 6 9.58 -12.25 -12.57
CA SER A 6 10.91 -11.84 -12.12
C SER A 6 10.88 -11.64 -10.62
N ASN A 7 11.59 -12.47 -9.86
CA ASN A 7 11.72 -12.32 -8.42
C ASN A 7 13.10 -11.75 -8.07
N HIS A 8 13.10 -10.53 -7.54
CA HIS A 8 14.31 -9.79 -7.16
C HIS A 8 14.63 -9.89 -5.67
N LEU A 9 13.78 -10.58 -4.92
CA LEU A 9 13.97 -10.86 -3.50
C LEU A 9 14.71 -12.19 -3.34
N ALA A 10 15.89 -12.15 -2.71
CA ALA A 10 16.55 -13.38 -2.27
C ALA A 10 15.62 -14.16 -1.32
N VAL A 11 15.77 -15.49 -1.28
CA VAL A 11 14.89 -16.37 -0.47
C VAL A 11 14.77 -15.87 0.98
N ASP A 12 15.87 -15.42 1.58
CA ASP A 12 15.92 -14.95 2.96
C ASP A 12 15.79 -13.42 3.10
N SER A 13 15.60 -12.68 2.00
CA SER A 13 15.60 -11.20 2.03
C SER A 13 14.50 -10.61 2.91
N ALA A 14 13.32 -11.25 2.93
CA ALA A 14 12.21 -10.86 3.80
C ALA A 14 12.57 -11.11 5.27
N TYR A 15 13.16 -12.27 5.58
CA TYR A 15 13.60 -12.60 6.93
C TYR A 15 14.67 -11.62 7.43
N GLU A 16 15.70 -11.33 6.64
CA GLU A 16 16.75 -10.37 6.97
C GLU A 16 16.23 -8.93 7.11
N ALA A 17 15.24 -8.55 6.28
CA ALA A 17 14.57 -7.27 6.44
C ALA A 17 13.78 -7.20 7.74
N LEU A 18 13.02 -8.25 8.08
CA LEU A 18 12.26 -8.31 9.32
C LEU A 18 13.18 -8.22 10.54
N ARG A 19 14.28 -8.98 10.55
CA ARG A 19 15.31 -8.92 11.61
C ARG A 19 15.82 -7.50 11.82
N ARG A 20 16.27 -6.83 10.75
CA ARG A 20 16.79 -5.45 10.84
C ARG A 20 15.72 -4.47 11.32
N ASP A 21 14.51 -4.56 10.78
CA ASP A 21 13.44 -3.63 11.07
C ASP A 21 12.96 -3.77 12.52
N VAL A 22 12.79 -5.00 13.01
CA VAL A 22 12.42 -5.29 14.40
C VAL A 22 13.53 -4.88 15.36
N PHE A 23 14.78 -5.24 15.06
CA PHE A 23 15.92 -4.87 15.89
C PHE A 23 16.03 -3.35 16.05
N ARG A 24 15.97 -2.60 14.95
CA ARG A 24 16.04 -1.13 14.99
C ARG A 24 14.81 -0.52 15.63
N GLY A 25 13.62 -0.98 15.24
CA GLY A 25 12.34 -0.40 15.64
C GLY A 25 12.05 -0.52 17.13
N LEU A 26 12.32 -1.69 17.73
CA LEU A 26 12.07 -1.93 19.15
C LEU A 26 13.05 -1.21 20.10
N GLN A 27 14.14 -0.65 19.57
CA GLN A 27 15.12 0.14 20.32
C GLN A 27 14.91 1.65 20.20
N LYS A 28 13.97 2.12 19.38
CA LYS A 28 13.65 3.54 19.24
C LYS A 28 12.84 4.07 20.43
N THR A 29 12.82 5.39 20.57
CA THR A 29 11.93 6.11 21.49
C THR A 29 11.23 7.23 20.70
N PRO A 30 9.93 7.11 20.38
CA PRO A 30 9.08 5.94 20.63
C PRO A 30 9.51 4.71 19.82
N LYS A 31 9.14 3.51 20.29
CA LYS A 31 9.33 2.27 19.53
C LYS A 31 8.46 2.31 18.28
N GLU A 32 8.89 1.66 17.20
CA GLU A 32 8.10 1.56 15.98
C GLU A 32 8.29 0.23 15.24
N LEU A 33 7.31 -0.16 14.44
CA LEU A 33 7.39 -1.29 13.52
C LEU A 33 6.88 -0.87 12.13
N PRO A 34 7.57 -1.21 11.02
CA PRO A 34 7.10 -0.88 9.69
C PRO A 34 5.80 -1.61 9.31
N PRO A 35 4.82 -0.92 8.68
CA PRO A 35 3.51 -1.49 8.37
C PRO A 35 3.54 -2.60 7.32
N LYS A 36 4.61 -2.72 6.54
CA LYS A 36 4.77 -3.82 5.57
C LYS A 36 4.71 -5.21 6.23
N TRP A 37 5.02 -5.31 7.53
CA TRP A 37 4.95 -6.55 8.29
C TRP A 37 3.55 -6.93 8.76
N PHE A 38 2.53 -6.11 8.49
CA PHE A 38 1.14 -6.54 8.68
C PHE A 38 0.73 -7.63 7.67
N TYR A 39 1.31 -7.64 6.48
CA TYR A 39 0.76 -8.36 5.32
C TYR A 39 1.27 -9.81 5.17
N ASP A 40 1.35 -10.55 6.28
CA ASP A 40 1.40 -12.01 6.18
C ASP A 40 0.04 -12.57 5.71
N SER A 41 -0.07 -13.88 5.49
CA SER A 41 -1.32 -14.45 4.96
C SER A 41 -2.55 -14.13 5.85
N VAL A 42 -2.37 -14.03 7.17
CA VAL A 42 -3.45 -13.70 8.12
C VAL A 42 -3.80 -12.23 8.02
N GLY A 43 -2.81 -11.35 8.07
CA GLY A 43 -3.03 -9.92 8.01
C GLY A 43 -3.57 -9.45 6.68
N SER A 44 -3.17 -10.06 5.55
CA SER A 44 -3.77 -9.79 4.24
C SER A 44 -5.25 -10.16 4.19
N ARG A 45 -5.68 -11.26 4.84
CA ARG A 45 -7.11 -11.59 4.99
C ARG A 45 -7.85 -10.62 5.90
N LEU A 46 -7.20 -10.15 6.97
CA LEU A 46 -7.77 -9.13 7.85
C LEU A 46 -7.95 -7.81 7.11
N PHE A 47 -6.96 -7.38 6.32
CA PHE A 47 -7.04 -6.18 5.50
C PHE A 47 -8.14 -6.29 4.45
N ASP A 48 -8.26 -7.42 3.76
CA ASP A 48 -9.37 -7.68 2.84
C ASP A 48 -10.74 -7.55 3.55
N ARG A 49 -10.86 -7.97 4.81
CA ARG A 49 -12.05 -7.71 5.62
C ARG A 49 -12.20 -6.23 5.98
N ILE A 50 -11.12 -5.52 6.31
CA ILE A 50 -11.14 -4.06 6.57
C ILE A 50 -11.75 -3.31 5.40
N THR A 51 -11.38 -3.67 4.16
CA THR A 51 -11.91 -3.00 2.95
C THR A 51 -13.44 -3.06 2.79
N ARG A 52 -14.11 -3.97 3.53
CA ARG A 52 -15.56 -4.17 3.50
C ARG A 52 -16.29 -3.60 4.73
N LEU A 53 -15.57 -3.00 5.68
CA LEU A 53 -16.17 -2.44 6.88
C LEU A 53 -16.97 -1.17 6.56
N PRO A 54 -18.09 -0.93 7.25
CA PRO A 54 -18.88 0.29 7.05
C PRO A 54 -18.09 1.56 7.39
N GLU A 55 -17.16 1.51 8.35
CA GLU A 55 -16.33 2.65 8.72
C GLU A 55 -15.21 2.93 7.70
N TYR A 56 -14.66 1.89 7.07
CA TYR A 56 -13.50 2.00 6.16
C TYR A 56 -13.93 2.39 4.73
N TYR A 57 -14.11 3.69 4.50
CA TYR A 57 -14.52 4.24 3.21
C TYR A 57 -13.50 4.22 2.06
N PRO A 58 -12.17 4.22 2.25
CA PRO A 58 -11.23 4.44 1.14
C PRO A 58 -11.42 3.46 -0.02
N ALA A 59 -11.59 2.17 0.26
CA ALA A 59 -11.74 1.15 -0.77
C ALA A 59 -12.98 1.37 -1.64
N ARG A 60 -14.14 1.64 -1.02
CA ARG A 60 -15.41 1.86 -1.74
C ARG A 60 -15.43 3.19 -2.50
N ALA A 61 -14.89 4.25 -1.91
CA ALA A 61 -14.80 5.57 -2.55
C ALA A 61 -13.91 5.50 -3.80
N GLU A 62 -12.73 4.88 -3.70
CA GLU A 62 -11.86 4.70 -4.85
C GLU A 62 -12.48 3.80 -5.93
N THR A 63 -13.16 2.72 -5.55
CA THR A 63 -13.91 1.88 -6.50
C THR A 63 -15.00 2.66 -7.23
N GLN A 64 -15.75 3.53 -6.54
CA GLN A 64 -16.76 4.37 -7.18
C GLN A 64 -16.15 5.26 -8.27
N ILE A 65 -14.99 5.87 -8.00
CA ILE A 65 -14.28 6.70 -8.99
C ILE A 65 -13.83 5.85 -10.17
N LEU A 66 -13.19 4.71 -9.92
CA LEU A 66 -12.72 3.81 -10.99
C LEU A 66 -13.89 3.32 -11.86
N SER A 67 -15.00 2.88 -11.24
CA SER A 67 -16.19 2.45 -11.97
C SER A 67 -16.75 3.55 -12.89
N ALA A 68 -16.71 4.81 -12.45
CA ALA A 68 -17.20 5.94 -13.25
C ALA A 68 -16.18 6.46 -14.29
N ARG A 69 -14.87 6.30 -14.04
CA ARG A 69 -13.82 7.04 -14.77
C ARG A 69 -12.80 6.18 -15.50
N SER A 70 -12.80 4.85 -15.35
CA SER A 70 -11.82 3.97 -16.01
C SER A 70 -11.78 4.14 -17.54
N ALA A 71 -12.92 4.34 -18.20
CA ALA A 71 -12.95 4.60 -19.65
C ALA A 71 -12.25 5.93 -20.03
N GLU A 72 -12.43 6.95 -19.20
CA GLU A 72 -11.79 8.27 -19.38
C GLU A 72 -10.27 8.18 -19.13
N VAL A 73 -9.85 7.41 -18.12
CA VAL A 73 -8.45 7.09 -17.84
C VAL A 73 -7.82 6.32 -19.00
N ALA A 74 -8.50 5.30 -19.52
CA ALA A 74 -8.03 4.51 -20.66
C ALA A 74 -7.85 5.38 -21.91
N GLY A 75 -8.83 6.25 -22.22
CA GLY A 75 -8.75 7.18 -23.34
C GLY A 75 -7.63 8.22 -23.20
N ALA A 76 -7.48 8.81 -22.01
CA ALA A 76 -6.46 9.83 -21.76
C ALA A 76 -5.02 9.26 -21.74
N SER A 77 -4.84 8.08 -21.14
CA SER A 77 -3.53 7.42 -21.10
C SER A 77 -3.17 6.77 -22.44
N ALA A 78 -4.15 6.27 -23.20
CA ALA A 78 -3.97 5.44 -24.39
C ALA A 78 -2.90 4.35 -24.21
N ALA A 79 -2.79 3.84 -22.98
CA ALA A 79 -1.77 2.88 -22.59
C ALA A 79 -2.07 1.50 -23.20
N ASP A 80 -1.03 0.75 -23.54
CA ASP A 80 -1.12 -0.65 -23.92
C ASP A 80 -0.63 -1.59 -22.80
N SER A 81 0.00 -1.03 -21.77
CA SER A 81 0.58 -1.75 -20.64
C SER A 81 0.13 -1.12 -19.34
N LEU A 82 -0.55 -1.88 -18.48
CA LEU A 82 -0.89 -1.44 -17.11
C LEU A 82 0.15 -1.97 -16.13
N VAL A 83 0.80 -1.07 -15.39
CA VAL A 83 1.76 -1.39 -14.33
C VAL A 83 1.13 -1.08 -12.98
N GLU A 84 0.97 -2.06 -12.11
CA GLU A 84 0.33 -1.88 -10.80
C GLU A 84 1.33 -2.04 -9.66
N LEU A 85 1.52 -0.98 -8.87
CA LEU A 85 2.40 -0.96 -7.71
C LEU A 85 1.62 -1.36 -6.45
N GLY A 86 2.04 -2.43 -5.78
CA GLY A 86 1.32 -2.99 -4.63
C GLY A 86 0.01 -3.66 -5.05
N SER A 87 0.13 -4.62 -5.98
CA SER A 87 -1.02 -5.20 -6.69
C SER A 87 -2.04 -5.94 -5.82
N GLY A 88 -1.62 -6.50 -4.68
CA GLY A 88 -2.50 -7.26 -3.78
C GLY A 88 -3.36 -8.29 -4.55
N THR A 89 -4.69 -8.20 -4.41
CA THR A 89 -5.63 -9.10 -5.11
C THR A 89 -6.06 -8.61 -6.50
N SER A 90 -5.63 -7.42 -6.91
CA SER A 90 -5.94 -6.78 -8.20
C SER A 90 -7.44 -6.69 -8.53
N THR A 91 -8.30 -6.62 -7.51
CA THR A 91 -9.76 -6.62 -7.70
C THR A 91 -10.22 -5.33 -8.38
N LYS A 92 -9.76 -4.17 -7.90
CA LYS A 92 -10.08 -2.85 -8.50
C LYS A 92 -9.43 -2.67 -9.87
N THR A 93 -8.26 -3.26 -10.07
CA THR A 93 -7.45 -3.19 -11.29
C THR A 93 -8.20 -3.73 -12.51
N ARG A 94 -9.11 -4.69 -12.30
CA ARG A 94 -9.99 -5.20 -13.37
C ARG A 94 -10.78 -4.10 -14.05
N LEU A 95 -11.24 -3.08 -13.32
CA LEU A 95 -11.96 -1.95 -13.91
C LEU A 95 -11.12 -1.20 -14.95
N LEU A 96 -9.80 -1.10 -14.74
CA LEU A 96 -8.88 -0.44 -15.67
C LEU A 96 -8.46 -1.38 -16.80
N LEU A 97 -8.23 -2.66 -16.50
CA LEU A 97 -7.95 -3.68 -17.52
C LEU A 97 -9.12 -3.84 -18.50
N ASP A 98 -10.36 -3.90 -18.00
CA ASP A 98 -11.58 -3.92 -18.80
C ASP A 98 -11.66 -2.68 -19.70
N ALA A 99 -11.45 -1.48 -19.14
CA ALA A 99 -11.50 -0.24 -19.93
C ALA A 99 -10.42 -0.18 -21.04
N LEU A 100 -9.20 -0.62 -20.76
CA LEU A 100 -8.12 -0.70 -21.77
C LEU A 100 -8.40 -1.78 -22.82
N ARG A 101 -9.03 -2.90 -22.43
CA ARG A 101 -9.46 -3.96 -23.36
C ARG A 101 -10.55 -3.43 -24.29
N ASP A 102 -11.56 -2.76 -23.74
CA ASP A 102 -12.70 -2.25 -24.48
C ASP A 102 -12.30 -1.09 -25.40
N ALA A 103 -11.27 -0.31 -25.02
CA ALA A 103 -10.61 0.65 -25.89
C ALA A 103 -9.70 0.01 -26.98
N GLY A 104 -9.51 -1.31 -26.95
CA GLY A 104 -8.68 -2.06 -27.91
C GLY A 104 -7.16 -1.94 -27.71
N THR A 105 -6.72 -1.23 -26.66
CA THR A 105 -5.30 -0.92 -26.43
C THR A 105 -4.59 -1.94 -25.55
N LEU A 106 -5.30 -2.69 -24.69
CA LEU A 106 -4.65 -3.60 -23.73
C LEU A 106 -3.80 -4.68 -24.42
N ARG A 107 -2.51 -4.74 -24.06
CA ARG A 107 -1.55 -5.74 -24.51
C ARG A 107 -0.78 -6.38 -23.36
N ARG A 108 -0.56 -5.66 -22.25
CA ARG A 108 0.26 -6.13 -21.14
C ARG A 108 -0.27 -5.72 -19.78
N TYR A 109 -0.04 -6.58 -18.79
CA TYR A 109 -0.20 -6.27 -17.38
C TYR A 109 1.08 -6.61 -16.62
N VAL A 110 1.53 -5.69 -15.77
CA VAL A 110 2.74 -5.80 -14.96
C VAL A 110 2.35 -5.60 -13.49
N PRO A 111 1.92 -6.66 -12.78
CA PRO A 111 1.71 -6.56 -11.34
C PRO A 111 3.06 -6.54 -10.62
N PHE A 112 3.22 -5.61 -9.70
CA PHE A 112 4.40 -5.46 -8.85
C PHE A 112 3.98 -5.59 -7.38
N ASP A 113 4.58 -6.55 -6.66
CA ASP A 113 4.28 -6.77 -5.23
C ASP A 113 5.47 -7.40 -4.48
N VAL A 114 5.47 -7.30 -3.15
CA VAL A 114 6.52 -7.91 -2.31
C VAL A 114 6.24 -9.39 -2.05
N ASP A 115 4.97 -9.79 -2.10
CA ASP A 115 4.54 -11.16 -1.82
C ASP A 115 4.38 -11.98 -3.10
N ALA A 116 5.38 -12.82 -3.38
CA ALA A 116 5.38 -13.74 -4.52
C ALA A 116 4.16 -14.68 -4.56
N SER A 117 3.60 -15.05 -3.40
CA SER A 117 2.47 -15.97 -3.31
C SER A 117 1.16 -15.28 -3.70
N THR A 118 0.92 -14.07 -3.17
CA THR A 118 -0.21 -13.22 -3.54
C THR A 118 -0.13 -12.84 -5.03
N LEU A 119 1.06 -12.48 -5.51
CA LEU A 119 1.32 -12.16 -6.90
C LEU A 119 1.00 -13.33 -7.83
N SER A 120 1.47 -14.54 -7.51
CA SER A 120 1.20 -15.76 -8.29
C SER A 120 -0.30 -16.09 -8.34
N ALA A 121 -1.01 -15.94 -7.22
CA ALA A 121 -2.44 -16.16 -7.15
C ALA A 121 -3.24 -15.12 -7.97
N SER A 122 -2.83 -13.86 -7.94
CA SER A 122 -3.45 -12.79 -8.75
C SER A 122 -3.22 -13.03 -10.25
N VAL A 123 -1.98 -13.33 -10.65
CA VAL A 123 -1.60 -13.64 -12.03
C VAL A 123 -2.41 -14.79 -12.61
N ALA A 124 -2.63 -15.87 -11.85
CA ALA A 124 -3.43 -17.00 -12.30
C ALA A 124 -4.88 -16.59 -12.65
N LYS A 125 -5.49 -15.73 -11.84
CA LYS A 125 -6.84 -15.20 -12.08
C LYS A 125 -6.86 -14.24 -13.27
N ILE A 126 -5.93 -13.29 -13.33
CA ILE A 126 -5.85 -12.32 -14.44
C ILE A 126 -5.60 -13.04 -15.77
N ARG A 127 -4.77 -14.08 -15.81
CA ARG A 127 -4.56 -14.88 -17.01
C ARG A 127 -5.84 -15.57 -17.49
N HIS A 128 -6.68 -16.04 -16.56
CA HIS A 128 -7.97 -16.65 -16.90
C HIS A 128 -8.94 -15.61 -17.48
N ASP A 129 -9.03 -14.44 -16.83
CA ASP A 129 -9.96 -13.37 -17.21
C ASP A 129 -9.53 -12.65 -18.51
N TYR A 130 -8.23 -12.57 -18.78
CA TYR A 130 -7.62 -11.87 -19.92
C TYR A 130 -6.64 -12.79 -20.66
N PRO A 131 -7.12 -13.78 -21.42
CA PRO A 131 -6.26 -14.79 -22.05
C PRO A 131 -5.30 -14.22 -23.09
N ASN A 132 -5.57 -13.00 -23.57
CA ASN A 132 -4.90 -12.39 -24.71
C ASN A 132 -3.82 -11.35 -24.36
N ILE A 133 -3.38 -11.28 -23.10
CA ILE A 133 -2.38 -10.28 -22.67
C ILE A 133 -1.06 -10.92 -22.25
N GLU A 134 0.03 -10.18 -22.38
CA GLU A 134 1.32 -10.52 -21.78
C GLU A 134 1.27 -10.16 -20.30
N ILE A 135 1.68 -11.08 -19.41
CA ILE A 135 1.79 -10.79 -17.98
C ILE A 135 3.25 -10.90 -17.58
N HIS A 136 3.80 -9.80 -17.06
CA HIS A 136 5.15 -9.80 -16.47
C HIS A 136 5.03 -9.38 -15.02
N ALA A 137 4.97 -10.37 -14.13
CA ALA A 137 4.93 -10.15 -12.70
C ALA A 137 6.32 -9.81 -12.15
N VAL A 138 6.41 -8.80 -11.29
CA VAL A 138 7.66 -8.38 -10.64
C VAL A 138 7.49 -8.51 -9.14
N CYS A 139 8.27 -9.41 -8.53
CA CYS A 139 8.30 -9.58 -7.09
C CYS A 139 9.48 -8.78 -6.52
N GLY A 140 9.17 -7.74 -5.73
CA GLY A 140 10.15 -6.78 -5.22
C GLY A 140 9.55 -5.76 -4.27
N ASP A 141 10.43 -5.02 -3.58
CA ASP A 141 10.11 -3.82 -2.82
C ASP A 141 10.08 -2.60 -3.76
N PHE A 142 8.92 -1.94 -3.88
CA PHE A 142 8.75 -0.82 -4.83
C PHE A 142 9.53 0.43 -4.39
N GLU A 143 10.08 0.48 -3.18
CA GLU A 143 11.01 1.54 -2.79
C GLU A 143 12.42 1.32 -3.38
N LYS A 144 12.69 0.14 -3.94
CA LYS A 144 14.04 -0.25 -4.41
C LYS A 144 14.11 -0.74 -5.84
N TYR A 145 13.09 -1.44 -6.31
CA TYR A 145 13.14 -2.22 -7.56
C TYR A 145 12.25 -1.65 -8.68
N LEU A 146 11.91 -0.35 -8.64
CA LEU A 146 11.16 0.29 -9.75
C LEU A 146 11.88 0.18 -11.10
N SER A 147 13.22 0.12 -11.09
CA SER A 147 14.04 -0.08 -12.30
C SER A 147 13.82 -1.43 -12.98
N GLU A 148 13.32 -2.42 -12.25
CA GLU A 148 13.08 -3.77 -12.74
C GLU A 148 11.76 -3.89 -13.53
N ILE A 149 10.93 -2.84 -13.50
CA ILE A 149 9.68 -2.79 -14.27
C ILE A 149 10.02 -2.77 -15.76
N PRO A 150 9.52 -3.74 -16.56
CA PRO A 150 9.83 -3.83 -17.98
C PRO A 150 9.45 -2.56 -18.73
N VAL A 151 10.40 -2.07 -19.53
CA VAL A 151 10.22 -0.82 -20.28
C VAL A 151 9.74 -1.12 -21.71
N LYS A 152 8.45 -1.45 -21.82
CA LYS A 152 7.83 -1.91 -23.08
C LYS A 152 6.41 -1.35 -23.24
N GLY A 153 6.12 -0.79 -24.42
CA GLY A 153 4.83 -0.18 -24.74
C GLY A 153 4.66 1.20 -24.10
N ARG A 154 3.42 1.69 -24.10
CA ARG A 154 2.99 2.92 -23.43
C ARG A 154 2.35 2.55 -22.11
N ARG A 155 2.95 2.96 -21.00
CA ARG A 155 2.61 2.42 -19.67
C ARG A 155 1.71 3.36 -18.88
N LEU A 156 0.65 2.79 -18.32
CA LEU A 156 -0.11 3.40 -17.23
C LEU A 156 0.35 2.78 -15.92
N PHE A 157 1.13 3.53 -15.15
CA PHE A 157 1.45 3.20 -13.77
C PHE A 157 0.25 3.51 -12.89
N VAL A 158 -0.14 2.58 -12.02
CA VAL A 158 -1.23 2.77 -11.08
C VAL A 158 -0.73 2.49 -9.67
N PHE A 159 -1.00 3.42 -8.76
CA PHE A 159 -0.70 3.27 -7.34
C PHE A 159 -1.92 3.69 -6.53
N LEU A 160 -2.69 2.68 -6.11
CA LEU A 160 -4.06 2.84 -5.62
C LEU A 160 -4.15 2.66 -4.09
N GLY A 161 -5.33 2.89 -3.54
CA GLY A 161 -5.65 2.65 -2.13
C GLY A 161 -5.07 3.66 -1.16
N SER A 162 -4.47 4.74 -1.66
CA SER A 162 -3.71 5.70 -0.86
C SER A 162 -2.52 5.09 -0.11
N THR A 163 -1.97 3.98 -0.62
CA THR A 163 -0.76 3.32 -0.08
C THR A 163 0.43 4.28 -0.05
N ILE A 164 0.49 5.25 -0.96
CA ILE A 164 1.48 6.33 -0.93
C ILE A 164 1.45 7.12 0.39
N GLY A 165 0.30 7.17 1.07
CA GLY A 165 0.14 7.81 2.37
C GLY A 165 0.86 7.08 3.51
N ASN A 166 1.32 5.84 3.30
CA ASN A 166 2.12 5.11 4.28
C ASN A 166 3.58 5.60 4.33
N LEU A 167 3.99 6.40 3.35
CA LEU A 167 5.30 7.03 3.32
C LEU A 167 5.22 8.43 3.95
N ALA A 168 6.13 8.71 4.88
CA ALA A 168 6.34 10.05 5.39
C ALA A 168 6.78 11.01 4.25
N PRO A 169 6.64 12.35 4.41
CA PRO A 169 6.86 13.29 3.30
C PRO A 169 8.17 13.15 2.54
N GLU A 170 9.30 12.96 3.23
CA GLU A 170 10.61 12.81 2.60
C GLU A 170 10.75 11.47 1.84
N PRO A 171 10.53 10.29 2.45
CA PRO A 171 10.48 9.02 1.70
C PRO A 171 9.48 9.01 0.55
N ARG A 172 8.34 9.69 0.70
CA ARG A 172 7.32 9.82 -0.35
C ARG A 172 7.83 10.62 -1.54
N ALA A 173 8.54 11.73 -1.29
CA ALA A 173 9.14 12.53 -2.35
C ALA A 173 10.24 11.76 -3.10
N GLU A 174 11.09 11.02 -2.36
CA GLU A 174 12.09 10.13 -2.95
C GLU A 174 11.46 9.04 -3.83
N PHE A 175 10.40 8.39 -3.34
CA PHE A 175 9.65 7.40 -4.10
C PHE A 175 9.03 7.99 -5.37
N LEU A 176 8.37 9.15 -5.29
CA LEU A 176 7.79 9.83 -6.44
C LEU A 176 8.86 10.22 -7.47
N ALA A 177 10.03 10.67 -7.02
CA ALA A 177 11.15 10.99 -7.89
C ALA A 177 11.71 9.75 -8.60
N ALA A 178 11.87 8.64 -7.88
CA ALA A 178 12.30 7.36 -8.45
C ALA A 178 11.29 6.82 -9.47
N LEU A 179 9.98 6.93 -9.18
CA LEU A 179 8.91 6.54 -10.09
C LEU A 179 8.91 7.41 -11.35
N ALA A 180 8.99 8.74 -11.22
CA ALA A 180 9.07 9.66 -12.34
C ALA A 180 10.31 9.40 -13.22
N ALA A 181 11.45 9.04 -12.61
CA ALA A 181 12.67 8.65 -13.34
C ALA A 181 12.49 7.34 -14.12
N ALA A 182 11.68 6.40 -13.62
CA ALA A 182 11.36 5.14 -14.31
C ALA A 182 10.35 5.33 -15.46
N MET A 183 9.59 6.42 -15.49
CA MET A 183 8.61 6.75 -16.54
C MET A 183 9.30 7.31 -17.81
N ARG A 184 8.79 6.94 -18.99
CA ARG A 184 9.19 7.51 -20.29
C ARG A 184 8.17 8.55 -20.76
N SER A 185 8.55 9.33 -21.78
CA SER A 185 7.57 10.18 -22.48
C SER A 185 6.41 9.34 -23.00
N GLY A 186 5.19 9.80 -22.77
CA GLY A 186 3.96 9.09 -23.09
C GLY A 186 3.41 8.18 -21.99
N ASP A 187 4.22 7.83 -20.98
CA ASP A 187 3.71 7.12 -19.81
C ASP A 187 2.82 8.03 -18.95
N SER A 188 1.97 7.43 -18.13
CA SER A 188 1.09 8.14 -17.20
C SER A 188 1.07 7.47 -15.84
N LEU A 189 0.80 8.25 -14.79
CA LEU A 189 0.59 7.79 -13.42
C LEU A 189 -0.86 8.06 -13.02
N LEU A 190 -1.58 7.02 -12.60
CA LEU A 190 -2.83 7.12 -11.86
C LEU A 190 -2.56 6.91 -10.38
N LEU A 191 -2.66 7.98 -9.60
CA LEU A 191 -2.33 7.98 -8.17
C LEU A 191 -3.61 8.19 -7.33
N GLY A 192 -3.88 7.23 -6.43
CA GLY A 192 -4.95 7.35 -5.43
C GLY A 192 -4.47 7.99 -4.15
N THR A 193 -5.23 8.97 -3.65
CA THR A 193 -4.93 9.71 -2.42
C THR A 193 -6.20 9.91 -1.60
N ASP A 194 -6.17 9.48 -0.35
CA ASP A 194 -7.26 9.68 0.60
C ASP A 194 -7.20 11.10 1.16
N LEU A 195 -8.31 11.84 1.10
CA LEU A 195 -8.31 13.28 1.35
C LEU A 195 -8.48 13.63 2.84
N VAL A 196 -8.05 14.82 3.24
CA VAL A 196 -8.38 15.37 4.56
C VAL A 196 -9.90 15.56 4.66
N LYS A 197 -10.49 15.12 5.77
CA LYS A 197 -11.94 15.19 6.04
C LYS A 197 -12.19 15.18 7.55
N ASP A 198 -13.46 15.02 7.96
CA ASP A 198 -13.84 14.93 9.37
C ASP A 198 -12.93 13.97 10.17
N PRO A 199 -12.21 14.46 11.20
CA PRO A 199 -11.33 13.63 12.00
C PRO A 199 -12.03 12.45 12.67
N GLY A 200 -13.31 12.59 13.04
CA GLY A 200 -14.08 11.49 13.62
C GLY A 200 -14.27 10.33 12.65
N ARG A 201 -14.58 10.63 11.38
CA ARG A 201 -14.65 9.64 10.30
C ARG A 201 -13.30 8.99 10.04
N LEU A 202 -12.22 9.78 10.05
CA LEU A 202 -10.86 9.27 9.87
C LEU A 202 -10.49 8.30 10.99
N VAL A 203 -10.71 8.66 12.25
CA VAL A 203 -10.40 7.78 13.39
C VAL A 203 -11.21 6.49 13.32
N ARG A 204 -12.53 6.57 13.10
CA ARG A 204 -13.40 5.37 13.00
C ARG A 204 -13.01 4.44 11.86
N ALA A 205 -12.50 4.97 10.74
CA ALA A 205 -12.02 4.13 9.65
C ALA A 205 -10.84 3.25 10.08
N TYR A 206 -10.04 3.67 11.06
CA TYR A 206 -8.89 2.92 11.59
C TYR A 206 -9.16 2.27 12.96
N ASP A 207 -10.36 2.44 13.51
CA ASP A 207 -10.80 1.88 14.80
C ASP A 207 -12.27 1.48 14.70
N ASP A 208 -12.53 0.46 13.87
CA ASP A 208 -13.87 -0.03 13.59
C ASP A 208 -14.51 -0.70 14.81
N ALA A 209 -15.84 -0.59 14.93
CA ALA A 209 -16.58 -1.13 16.07
C ALA A 209 -16.50 -2.66 16.19
N ALA A 210 -16.19 -3.36 15.09
CA ALA A 210 -16.03 -4.80 15.05
C ALA A 210 -14.63 -5.28 15.52
N GLY A 211 -13.70 -4.36 15.79
CA GLY A 211 -12.34 -4.64 16.27
C GLY A 211 -11.46 -5.37 15.24
N VAL A 212 -11.80 -5.30 13.95
CA VAL A 212 -11.03 -5.98 12.89
C VAL A 212 -9.69 -5.29 12.68
N THR A 213 -9.64 -3.95 12.69
CA THR A 213 -8.41 -3.17 12.55
C THR A 213 -7.51 -3.33 13.78
N ALA A 214 -8.09 -3.46 14.97
CA ALA A 214 -7.33 -3.80 16.17
C ALA A 214 -6.64 -5.17 16.07
N ARG A 215 -7.34 -6.18 15.51
CA ARG A 215 -6.75 -7.50 15.24
C ARG A 215 -5.68 -7.45 14.15
N PHE A 216 -5.90 -6.66 13.10
CA PHE A 216 -4.92 -6.44 12.04
C PHE A 216 -3.63 -5.79 12.58
N ASN A 217 -3.76 -4.72 13.37
CA ASN A 217 -2.61 -4.05 13.98
C ASN A 217 -1.84 -4.99 14.93
N ARG A 218 -2.52 -5.73 15.82
CA ARG A 218 -1.86 -6.70 16.70
C ARG A 218 -1.22 -7.89 15.97
N ASN A 219 -1.65 -8.20 14.74
CA ASN A 219 -1.10 -9.32 13.97
C ASN A 219 0.41 -9.18 13.74
N VAL A 220 0.95 -7.95 13.65
CA VAL A 220 2.40 -7.75 13.52
C VAL A 220 3.19 -8.38 14.67
N LEU A 221 2.62 -8.40 15.88
CA LEU A 221 3.25 -9.06 17.03
C LEU A 221 3.24 -10.58 16.85
N ALA A 222 2.17 -11.17 16.30
CA ALA A 222 2.11 -12.60 16.00
C ALA A 222 3.10 -12.99 14.89
N VAL A 223 3.29 -12.12 13.89
CA VAL A 223 4.33 -12.30 12.87
C VAL A 223 5.69 -12.35 13.53
N ILE A 224 6.03 -11.37 14.38
CA ILE A 224 7.33 -11.33 15.06
C ILE A 224 7.52 -12.54 15.99
N ASN A 225 6.49 -12.94 16.74
CA ASN A 225 6.55 -14.14 17.58
C ASN A 225 6.91 -15.39 16.77
N ARG A 226 6.25 -15.58 15.63
CA ARG A 226 6.44 -16.76 14.79
C ARG A 226 7.76 -16.74 14.04
N GLU A 227 8.09 -15.62 13.40
CA GLU A 227 9.23 -15.53 12.49
C GLU A 227 10.56 -15.33 13.25
N LEU A 228 10.55 -14.60 14.38
CA LEU A 228 11.76 -14.23 15.12
C LEU A 228 11.87 -14.85 16.51
N ASP A 229 11.07 -15.89 16.81
CA ASP A 229 11.05 -16.57 18.11
C ASP A 229 10.84 -15.58 19.27
N ALA A 230 9.81 -14.75 19.14
CA ALA A 230 9.46 -13.76 20.16
C ALA A 230 8.26 -14.19 21.01
N ASN A 231 8.10 -13.54 22.17
CA ASN A 231 7.08 -13.88 23.15
C ASN A 231 6.14 -12.71 23.50
N PHE A 232 5.78 -11.86 22.53
CA PHE A 232 4.74 -10.84 22.75
C PHE A 232 3.42 -11.48 23.20
N ASP A 233 2.89 -11.05 24.34
CA ASP A 233 1.49 -11.29 24.70
C ASP A 233 0.60 -10.27 23.98
N LEU A 234 -0.07 -10.72 22.91
CA LEU A 234 -0.94 -9.86 22.10
C LEU A 234 -2.08 -9.22 22.92
N SER A 235 -2.54 -9.88 23.98
CA SER A 235 -3.60 -9.34 24.85
C SER A 235 -3.10 -8.20 25.74
N GLY A 236 -1.78 -8.15 25.99
CA GLY A 236 -1.09 -7.09 26.70
C GLY A 236 -1.00 -5.75 25.95
N TYR A 237 -1.47 -5.67 24.70
CA TYR A 237 -1.43 -4.46 23.89
C TYR A 237 -2.83 -4.01 23.43
N ALA A 238 -3.20 -2.77 23.76
CA ALA A 238 -4.40 -2.11 23.26
C ALA A 238 -4.12 -1.45 21.90
N HIS A 239 -5.06 -1.59 20.96
CA HIS A 239 -5.03 -0.85 19.72
C HIS A 239 -5.42 0.61 19.97
N VAL A 240 -4.73 1.55 19.33
CA VAL A 240 -5.05 2.99 19.39
C VAL A 240 -4.90 3.59 17.99
N ALA A 241 -5.97 4.19 17.48
CA ALA A 241 -5.93 5.01 16.27
C ALA A 241 -5.96 6.50 16.66
N ARG A 242 -5.08 7.30 16.08
CA ARG A 242 -4.94 8.74 16.38
C ARG A 242 -4.91 9.55 15.10
N TRP A 243 -5.73 10.60 15.02
CA TRP A 243 -5.56 11.65 14.02
C TRP A 243 -4.52 12.66 14.50
N ASN A 244 -3.40 12.77 13.80
CA ASN A 244 -2.39 13.78 14.05
C ASN A 244 -2.69 15.02 13.19
N VAL A 245 -3.31 16.02 13.81
CA VAL A 245 -3.75 17.26 13.14
C VAL A 245 -2.57 18.01 12.50
N ARG A 246 -1.41 18.06 13.17
CA ARG A 246 -0.26 18.83 12.69
C ARG A 246 0.37 18.21 11.45
N ALA A 247 0.41 16.88 11.38
CA ALA A 247 0.99 16.14 10.26
C ALA A 247 -0.05 15.68 9.23
N GLU A 248 -1.33 16.00 9.44
CA GLU A 248 -2.48 15.55 8.63
C GLU A 248 -2.43 14.05 8.28
N ARG A 249 -2.22 13.20 9.30
CA ARG A 249 -2.13 11.75 9.12
C ARG A 249 -2.87 10.97 10.20
N MET A 250 -3.39 9.82 9.83
CA MET A 250 -3.76 8.79 10.78
C MET A 250 -2.50 8.08 11.27
N GLU A 251 -2.51 7.68 12.54
CA GLU A 251 -1.45 6.89 13.15
C GLU A 251 -2.09 5.71 13.86
N MET A 252 -1.54 4.51 13.65
CA MET A 252 -1.89 3.32 14.44
C MET A 252 -0.79 3.03 15.44
N TRP A 253 -1.21 2.75 16.67
CA TRP A 253 -0.32 2.46 17.78
C TRP A 253 -0.76 1.18 18.50
N LEU A 254 0.20 0.52 19.13
CA LEU A 254 -0.04 -0.52 20.14
C LEU A 254 0.42 -0.01 21.49
N ARG A 255 -0.51 0.12 22.43
CA ARG A 255 -0.27 0.60 23.80
C ARG A 255 -0.18 -0.56 24.78
N ALA A 256 0.91 -0.70 25.51
CA ALA A 256 1.04 -1.70 26.56
C ALA A 256 0.01 -1.42 27.69
N VAL A 257 -0.83 -2.40 28.03
CA VAL A 257 -1.87 -2.28 29.08
C VAL A 257 -1.25 -2.34 30.48
N GLY A 258 -0.13 -3.04 30.61
CA GLY A 258 0.72 -3.09 31.80
C GLY A 258 2.18 -3.30 31.39
N PRO A 259 3.13 -3.35 32.33
CA PRO A 259 4.53 -3.57 31.99
C PRO A 259 4.70 -4.89 31.22
N GLN A 260 5.43 -4.86 30.10
CA GLN A 260 5.74 -6.04 29.29
C GLN A 260 7.25 -6.20 29.19
N ARG A 261 7.74 -7.45 29.25
CA ARG A 261 9.12 -7.80 28.94
C ARG A 261 9.12 -8.83 27.83
N VAL A 262 9.62 -8.43 26.68
CA VAL A 262 9.60 -9.24 25.46
C VAL A 262 11.01 -9.66 25.10
N HIS A 263 11.21 -10.96 24.95
CA HIS A 263 12.42 -11.55 24.40
C HIS A 263 12.17 -11.92 22.94
N VAL A 264 13.09 -11.55 22.05
CA VAL A 264 13.10 -11.90 20.63
C VAL A 264 14.31 -12.80 20.41
N GLY A 265 14.10 -14.11 20.47
CA GLY A 265 15.15 -15.12 20.52
C GLY A 265 16.08 -15.07 19.31
N ALA A 266 15.53 -14.89 18.11
CA ALA A 266 16.33 -14.82 16.88
C ALA A 266 17.29 -13.62 16.84
N LEU A 267 17.05 -12.59 17.67
CA LEU A 267 17.87 -11.37 17.73
C LEU A 267 18.73 -11.29 19.00
N ASP A 268 18.59 -12.24 19.94
CA ASP A 268 19.11 -12.13 21.31
C ASP A 268 18.79 -10.76 21.94
N LEU A 269 17.57 -10.27 21.69
CA LEU A 269 17.13 -8.94 22.10
C LEU A 269 16.04 -9.06 23.15
N THR A 270 16.22 -8.38 24.28
CA THR A 270 15.16 -8.18 25.27
C THR A 270 14.77 -6.73 25.32
N VAL A 271 13.48 -6.45 25.18
CA VAL A 271 12.93 -5.10 25.27
C VAL A 271 11.84 -5.02 26.33
N GLU A 272 11.75 -3.87 26.98
CA GLU A 272 10.76 -3.59 28.00
C GLU A 272 9.79 -2.52 27.50
N PHE A 273 8.52 -2.68 27.87
CA PHE A 273 7.49 -1.68 27.72
C PHE A 273 6.97 -1.33 29.11
N THR A 274 6.91 -0.04 29.42
CA THR A 274 6.25 0.45 30.62
C THR A 274 4.72 0.43 30.43
N ALA A 275 3.96 0.43 31.53
CA ALA A 275 2.50 0.53 31.45
C ALA A 275 2.09 1.82 30.74
N GLY A 276 1.26 1.72 29.71
CA GLY A 276 0.82 2.85 28.89
C GLY A 276 1.79 3.26 27.78
N GLU A 277 2.95 2.62 27.66
CA GLU A 277 3.90 2.90 26.57
C GLU A 277 3.30 2.54 25.21
N GLU A 278 3.48 3.44 24.22
CA GLU A 278 2.95 3.27 22.87
C GLU A 278 4.07 2.98 21.86
N MET A 279 3.81 2.02 20.97
CA MET A 279 4.64 1.71 19.81
C MET A 279 3.88 2.06 18.53
N LEU A 280 4.50 2.84 17.65
CA LEU A 280 3.92 3.23 16.36
C LEU A 280 4.00 2.04 15.39
N THR A 281 2.91 1.72 14.70
CA THR A 281 2.88 0.59 13.76
C THR A 281 2.47 1.00 12.34
N GLU A 282 1.79 2.13 12.18
CA GLU A 282 1.47 2.68 10.86
C GLU A 282 1.29 4.19 10.91
N VAL A 283 1.64 4.85 9.81
CA VAL A 283 1.14 6.18 9.48
C VAL A 283 0.35 6.08 8.18
N ALA A 284 -0.71 6.87 8.05
CA ALA A 284 -1.45 7.01 6.81
C ALA A 284 -1.80 8.49 6.60
N CYS A 285 -0.92 9.19 5.88
CA CYS A 285 -1.10 10.58 5.47
C CYS A 285 -2.38 10.76 4.67
N LYS A 286 -3.06 11.88 4.93
CA LYS A 286 -4.24 12.33 4.19
C LYS A 286 -3.86 13.59 3.43
N PHE A 287 -4.47 13.77 2.27
CA PHE A 287 -4.00 14.74 1.29
C PHE A 287 -5.00 15.86 1.08
N ARG A 288 -4.46 17.02 0.68
CA ARG A 288 -5.22 18.12 0.08
C ARG A 288 -4.94 18.12 -1.41
N SER A 289 -5.94 18.42 -2.23
CA SER A 289 -5.80 18.36 -3.70
C SER A 289 -4.64 19.20 -4.21
N GLU A 290 -4.43 20.38 -3.63
CA GLU A 290 -3.36 21.32 -3.98
C GLU A 290 -1.98 20.76 -3.62
N ALA A 291 -1.88 20.06 -2.48
CA ALA A 291 -0.64 19.40 -2.07
C ALA A 291 -0.28 18.25 -3.02
N VAL A 292 -1.25 17.47 -3.50
CA VAL A 292 -1.02 16.42 -4.50
C VAL A 292 -0.46 17.01 -5.80
N VAL A 293 -0.98 18.14 -6.26
CA VAL A 293 -0.43 18.85 -7.43
C VAL A 293 1.02 19.26 -7.20
N ALA A 294 1.31 19.86 -6.04
CA ALA A 294 2.65 20.34 -5.73
C ALA A 294 3.66 19.18 -5.61
N GLU A 295 3.30 18.07 -4.96
CA GLU A 295 4.18 16.90 -4.83
C GLU A 295 4.48 16.26 -6.20
N LEU A 296 3.49 16.15 -7.09
CA LEU A 296 3.69 15.66 -8.46
C LEU A 296 4.57 16.61 -9.29
N ALA A 297 4.28 17.92 -9.25
CA ALA A 297 5.04 18.91 -10.01
C ALA A 297 6.51 18.98 -9.56
N ALA A 298 6.79 18.77 -8.27
CA ALA A 298 8.15 18.77 -7.72
C ALA A 298 9.04 17.66 -8.33
N VAL A 299 8.46 16.58 -8.85
CA VAL A 299 9.17 15.49 -9.51
C VAL A 299 9.00 15.51 -11.04
N GLY A 300 8.48 16.61 -11.59
CA GLY A 300 8.29 16.79 -13.03
C GLY A 300 7.09 16.02 -13.59
N LEU A 301 6.07 15.74 -12.78
CA LEU A 301 4.81 15.16 -13.24
C LEU A 301 3.70 16.22 -13.24
N GLU A 302 3.08 16.43 -14.39
CA GLU A 302 1.94 17.34 -14.55
C GLU A 302 0.62 16.59 -14.32
N ARG A 303 -0.20 17.04 -13.36
CA ARG A 303 -1.54 16.50 -13.15
C ARG A 303 -2.51 17.00 -14.25
N THR A 304 -2.93 16.11 -15.14
CA THR A 304 -3.82 16.42 -16.28
C THR A 304 -5.31 16.20 -15.99
N ARG A 305 -5.62 15.32 -15.03
CA ARG A 305 -6.99 15.05 -14.57
C ARG A 305 -7.02 14.84 -13.06
N TRP A 306 -8.18 15.15 -12.48
CA TRP A 306 -8.48 14.92 -11.07
C TRP A 306 -9.94 14.51 -10.96
N TRP A 307 -10.18 13.39 -10.29
CA TRP A 307 -11.53 12.92 -9.99
C TRP A 307 -11.64 12.63 -8.51
N THR A 308 -12.81 12.90 -7.95
CA THR A 308 -13.19 12.45 -6.62
C THR A 308 -14.45 11.59 -6.69
N ASP A 309 -14.74 10.87 -5.60
CA ASP A 309 -16.07 10.31 -5.39
C ASP A 309 -17.08 11.44 -5.11
N ASP A 310 -18.37 11.10 -5.10
CA ASP A 310 -19.45 12.07 -4.93
C ASP A 310 -19.37 12.84 -3.60
N ALA A 311 -18.79 12.24 -2.55
CA ALA A 311 -18.63 12.89 -1.25
C ALA A 311 -17.33 13.70 -1.13
N GLY A 312 -16.44 13.65 -2.13
CA GLY A 312 -15.14 14.32 -2.07
C GLY A 312 -14.21 13.72 -1.03
N ASP A 313 -14.33 12.42 -0.74
CA ASP A 313 -13.56 11.74 0.30
C ASP A 313 -12.21 11.22 -0.20
N PHE A 314 -12.13 10.81 -1.46
CA PHE A 314 -10.96 10.20 -2.07
C PHE A 314 -10.69 10.84 -3.42
N GLY A 315 -9.42 10.94 -3.81
CA GLY A 315 -9.00 11.54 -5.07
C GLY A 315 -8.14 10.60 -5.93
N LEU A 316 -8.42 10.57 -7.24
CA LEU A 316 -7.55 9.99 -8.26
C LEU A 316 -6.95 11.10 -9.12
N ALA A 317 -5.62 11.19 -9.11
CA ALA A 317 -4.86 12.05 -10.01
C ALA A 317 -4.36 11.24 -11.20
N LEU A 318 -4.62 11.70 -12.43
CA LEU A 318 -3.84 11.27 -13.60
C LEU A 318 -2.76 12.30 -13.88
N ALA A 319 -1.52 11.85 -13.94
CA ALA A 319 -0.36 12.68 -14.22
C ALA A 319 0.48 12.12 -15.36
N VAL A 320 1.17 13.00 -16.07
CA VAL A 320 2.08 12.67 -17.16
C VAL A 320 3.45 13.31 -16.92
N ARG A 321 4.48 12.77 -17.55
CA ARG A 321 5.83 13.35 -17.57
C ARG A 321 5.95 14.45 -18.63
#